data_AF-A0A812X3S9-F1
#
_entry.id   AF-A0A812X3S9-F1
#
_cell.length_a   1.000
_cell.length_b   1.000
_cell.length_c   1.000
_cell.angle_alpha   90.00
_cell.angle_beta   90.00
_cell.angle_gamma   90.00
#
_symmetry.space_group_name_H-M   'P 1'
#
loop_
_entity.id
_entity.type
_entity.pdbx_description
1 polymer ?
#
loop_
_entity_poly.entity_id
_entity_poly.type
_entity_poly.pdbx_seq_one_letter_code
_entity_poly.pdbx_strand_id
1 'polypeptide(L)'
;MLDCLSADACLYLASVLTLLRAVGCLCAVDANQDLIVAGTPLGAHLQVLATCLALAGVPTLIMANVGMHRHVGFYVRFFTYYLVGCVIFDAFIALMLPMGSNMCSALADPYVLQAGRIFVCSFINATYAFWAIVFILFEVQLVRKVHEQALIIEEGEFAQLLRYGKQPADFKAIEAR
;
A
#
# COMPACT_ATOMS: atom_id res chain seq x y z
N MET A 1 -3.02 16.63 -5.35
CA MET A 1 -1.58 16.92 -5.12
C MET A 1 -0.68 15.94 -5.87
N LEU A 2 -1.08 14.66 -6.06
CA LEU A 2 -0.34 13.72 -6.91
C LEU A 2 -0.62 13.85 -8.43
N ASP A 3 -1.55 14.71 -8.86
CA ASP A 3 -1.97 14.77 -10.26
C ASP A 3 -0.91 15.35 -11.22
N CYS A 4 0.14 15.98 -10.70
CA CYS A 4 1.29 16.43 -11.49
C CYS A 4 2.41 15.39 -11.58
N LEU A 5 2.36 14.31 -10.80
CA LEU A 5 3.40 13.29 -10.80
C LEU A 5 3.18 12.31 -11.96
N SER A 6 4.24 11.95 -12.68
CA SER A 6 4.11 10.92 -13.72
C SER A 6 3.66 9.60 -13.10
N ALA A 7 2.90 8.81 -13.87
CA ALA A 7 2.40 7.51 -13.43
C ALA A 7 3.57 6.60 -12.99
N ASP A 8 4.66 6.58 -13.76
CA ASP A 8 5.86 5.81 -13.43
C ASP A 8 6.47 6.21 -12.09
N ALA A 9 6.52 7.52 -11.79
CA ALA A 9 7.02 8.00 -10.51
C ALA A 9 6.12 7.58 -9.33
N CYS A 10 4.80 7.42 -9.53
CA CYS A 10 3.91 6.88 -8.52
C CYS A 10 4.23 5.40 -8.22
N LEU A 11 4.54 4.61 -9.25
CA LEU A 11 4.95 3.21 -9.07
C LEU A 11 6.29 3.10 -8.33
N TYR A 12 7.28 3.92 -8.69
CA TYR A 12 8.54 3.96 -7.96
C TYR A 12 8.34 4.36 -6.50
N LEU A 13 7.50 5.36 -6.23
CA LEU A 13 7.18 5.78 -4.87
C LEU A 13 6.49 4.67 -4.07
N ALA A 14 5.55 3.96 -4.68
CA ALA A 14 4.92 2.79 -4.08
C ALA A 14 5.93 1.67 -3.80
N SER A 15 6.91 1.45 -4.70
CA SER A 15 7.96 0.44 -4.50
C SER A 15 8.93 0.80 -3.37
N VAL A 16 9.27 2.08 -3.21
CA VAL A 16 10.10 2.54 -2.10
C VAL A 16 9.35 2.38 -0.79
N LEU A 17 8.06 2.71 -0.76
CA LEU A 17 7.22 2.55 0.43
C LEU A 17 7.11 1.07 0.86
N THR A 18 6.91 0.15 -0.09
CA THR A 18 6.85 -1.29 0.24
C THR A 18 8.19 -1.85 0.72
N LEU A 19 9.31 -1.37 0.17
CA LEU A 19 10.65 -1.73 0.67
C LEU A 19 10.90 -1.19 2.08
N LEU A 20 10.57 0.08 2.34
CA LEU A 20 10.69 0.67 3.67
C LEU A 20 9.83 -0.07 4.69
N ARG A 21 8.61 -0.46 4.31
CA ARG A 21 7.74 -1.30 5.13
C ARG A 21 8.39 -2.65 5.43
N ALA A 22 8.93 -3.35 4.43
CA ALA A 22 9.60 -4.63 4.62
C ALA A 22 10.80 -4.54 5.57
N VAL A 23 11.67 -3.54 5.38
CA VAL A 23 12.82 -3.30 6.26
C VAL A 23 12.35 -2.95 7.67
N GLY A 24 11.37 -2.05 7.80
CA GLY A 24 10.81 -1.64 9.09
C GLY A 24 10.22 -2.82 9.87
N CYS A 25 9.41 -3.67 9.22
CA CYS A 25 8.85 -4.87 9.84
C CYS A 25 9.94 -5.86 10.25
N LEU A 26 10.95 -6.11 9.41
CA LEU A 26 12.06 -7.01 9.75
C LEU A 26 12.90 -6.52 10.93
N CYS A 27 13.07 -5.21 11.06
CA CYS A 27 13.80 -4.63 12.19
C CYS A 27 13.00 -4.64 13.49
N ALA A 28 11.67 -4.60 13.42
CA ALA A 28 10.80 -4.45 14.59
C ALA A 28 10.20 -5.79 15.09
N VAL A 29 10.22 -6.84 14.28
CA VAL A 29 9.57 -8.11 14.62
C VAL A 29 10.37 -8.87 15.69
N ASP A 30 9.68 -9.23 16.77
CA ASP A 30 10.16 -10.22 17.73
C ASP A 30 9.08 -11.30 17.87
N ALA A 31 9.39 -12.52 17.46
CA ALA A 31 8.43 -13.62 17.49
C ALA A 31 8.18 -14.15 18.92
N ASN A 32 9.04 -13.82 19.88
CA ASN A 32 8.99 -14.34 21.24
C ASN A 32 8.35 -13.36 22.24
N GLN A 33 8.19 -12.09 21.87
CA GLN A 33 7.69 -11.06 22.76
C GLN A 33 6.57 -10.24 22.12
N ASP A 34 5.55 -9.91 22.91
CA ASP A 34 4.52 -8.98 22.47
C ASP A 34 5.11 -7.58 22.37
N LEU A 35 5.08 -7.03 21.15
CA LEU A 35 5.60 -5.69 20.87
C LEU A 35 4.60 -4.67 21.42
N ILE A 36 5.03 -3.90 22.40
CA ILE A 36 4.20 -2.85 22.98
C ILE A 36 4.30 -1.62 22.08
N VAL A 37 3.33 -1.46 21.18
CA VAL A 37 3.22 -0.29 20.32
C VAL A 37 2.24 0.69 20.96
N ALA A 38 2.73 1.87 21.32
CA ALA A 38 1.94 2.93 21.95
C ALA A 38 1.06 2.42 23.12
N GLY A 39 1.63 1.57 23.98
CA GLY A 39 0.94 1.02 25.16
C GLY A 39 -0.07 -0.10 24.86
N THR A 40 -0.26 -0.48 23.59
CA THR A 40 -1.04 -1.66 23.20
C THR A 40 -0.12 -2.84 22.89
N PRO A 41 -0.34 -4.02 23.50
CA PRO A 41 0.40 -5.21 23.13
C PRO A 41 -0.08 -5.68 21.75
N LEU A 42 0.80 -5.60 20.76
CA LEU A 42 0.56 -6.16 19.44
C LEU A 42 0.95 -7.63 19.49
N GLY A 43 -0.06 -8.51 19.49
CA GLY A 43 0.17 -9.95 19.63
C GLY A 43 1.09 -10.50 18.55
N ALA A 44 1.93 -11.49 18.92
CA ALA A 44 2.91 -12.10 18.02
C ALA A 44 2.31 -12.55 16.67
N HIS A 45 1.06 -13.04 16.65
CA HIS A 45 0.38 -13.43 15.41
C HIS A 45 0.18 -12.27 14.42
N LEU A 46 -0.15 -11.07 14.92
CA LEU A 46 -0.32 -9.88 14.08
C LEU A 46 1.02 -9.38 13.55
N GLN A 47 2.07 -9.45 14.36
CA GLN A 47 3.43 -9.09 13.93
C GLN A 47 3.94 -10.02 12.82
N VAL A 48 3.74 -11.32 12.97
CA VAL A 48 4.11 -12.32 11.95
C VAL A 48 3.29 -12.10 10.68
N LEU A 49 1.98 -11.85 10.80
CA LEU A 49 1.13 -11.58 9.63
C LEU A 49 1.54 -10.30 8.90
N ALA A 50 1.83 -9.22 9.64
CA ALA A 50 2.34 -7.96 9.08
C ALA A 50 3.67 -8.17 8.35
N THR A 51 4.58 -8.94 8.96
CA THR A 51 5.89 -9.23 8.38
C THR A 51 5.78 -10.10 7.12
N CYS A 52 4.92 -11.12 7.15
CA CYS A 52 4.62 -11.96 5.98
C CYS A 52 4.03 -11.12 4.84
N LEU A 53 3.10 -10.21 5.13
CA LEU A 53 2.51 -9.32 4.14
C LEU A 53 3.59 -8.39 3.55
N ALA A 54 4.43 -7.79 4.39
CA ALA A 54 5.51 -6.92 3.95
C ALA A 54 6.56 -7.65 3.09
N LEU A 55 6.92 -8.89 3.45
CA LEU A 55 7.84 -9.73 2.67
C LEU A 55 7.22 -10.18 1.34
N ALA A 56 5.92 -10.48 1.31
CA ALA A 56 5.20 -10.77 0.07
C ALA A 56 5.15 -9.56 -0.89
N GLY A 57 5.31 -8.34 -0.36
CA GLY A 57 5.46 -7.11 -1.15
C GLY A 57 6.72 -7.07 -2.02
N VAL A 58 7.81 -7.72 -1.60
CA VAL A 58 9.10 -7.69 -2.31
C VAL A 58 9.07 -8.43 -3.65
N PRO A 59 8.57 -9.67 -3.77
CA PRO A 59 8.46 -10.30 -5.08
C PRO A 59 7.42 -9.59 -5.97
N THR A 60 6.33 -9.08 -5.40
CA THR A 60 5.27 -8.41 -6.17
C THR A 60 5.72 -7.07 -6.72
N LEU A 61 6.51 -6.27 -5.98
CA LEU A 61 7.08 -5.03 -6.50
C LEU A 61 8.09 -5.30 -7.63
N ILE A 62 8.89 -6.37 -7.54
CA ILE A 62 9.85 -6.72 -8.61
C ILE A 62 9.08 -7.06 -9.88
N MET A 63 8.04 -7.90 -9.77
CA MET A 63 7.17 -8.23 -10.90
C MET A 63 6.48 -6.98 -11.47
N ALA A 64 6.01 -6.06 -10.63
CA ALA A 64 5.39 -4.82 -11.07
C ALA A 64 6.35 -3.93 -11.86
N ASN A 65 7.58 -3.74 -11.38
CA ASN A 65 8.61 -2.96 -12.07
C ASN A 65 9.00 -3.59 -13.41
N VAL A 66 9.18 -4.91 -13.45
CA VAL A 66 9.43 -5.63 -14.71
C VAL A 66 8.23 -5.52 -15.65
N GLY A 67 7.01 -5.65 -15.13
CA GLY A 67 5.76 -5.51 -15.88
C GLY A 67 5.62 -4.12 -16.49
N MET A 68 5.96 -3.06 -15.76
CA MET A 68 5.99 -1.69 -16.28
C MET A 68 6.98 -1.56 -17.44
N HIS A 69 8.22 -2.04 -17.29
CA HIS A 69 9.25 -1.96 -18.35
C HIS A 69 8.96 -2.83 -19.58
N ARG A 70 8.25 -3.94 -19.39
CA ARG A 70 7.85 -4.88 -20.45
C ARG A 70 6.44 -4.61 -20.98
N HIS A 71 5.79 -3.52 -20.51
CA HIS A 71 4.42 -3.16 -20.83
C HIS A 71 3.38 -4.27 -20.56
N VAL A 72 3.66 -5.19 -19.63
CA VAL A 72 2.73 -6.26 -19.23
C VAL A 72 1.84 -5.79 -18.08
N GLY A 73 0.62 -5.34 -18.42
CA GLY A 73 -0.36 -4.80 -17.46
C GLY A 73 -0.78 -5.77 -16.34
N PHE A 74 -0.73 -7.08 -16.60
CA PHE A 74 -1.10 -8.11 -15.62
C PHE A 74 -0.31 -8.01 -14.31
N TYR A 75 1.01 -7.80 -14.37
CA TYR A 75 1.85 -7.73 -13.17
C TYR A 75 1.59 -6.45 -12.36
N VAL A 76 1.34 -5.33 -13.04
CA VAL A 76 1.01 -4.05 -12.38
C VAL A 76 -0.36 -4.12 -11.71
N ARG A 77 -1.32 -4.80 -12.34
CA ARG A 77 -2.65 -5.05 -11.76
C ARG A 77 -2.60 -5.96 -10.55
N PHE A 78 -1.78 -7.02 -10.58
CA PHE A 78 -1.56 -7.88 -9.43
C PHE A 78 -0.97 -7.11 -8.24
N PHE A 79 0.00 -6.24 -8.50
CA PHE A 79 0.57 -5.35 -7.49
C PHE A 79 -0.45 -4.36 -6.92
N THR A 80 -1.37 -3.86 -7.75
CA THR A 80 -2.48 -3.01 -7.27
C THR A 80 -3.34 -3.74 -6.24
N TYR A 81 -3.73 -5.00 -6.49
CA TYR A 81 -4.51 -5.78 -5.53
C TYR A 81 -3.75 -6.02 -4.21
N TYR A 82 -2.45 -6.28 -4.29
CA TYR A 82 -1.59 -6.37 -3.11
C TYR A 82 -1.57 -5.05 -2.31
N LEU A 83 -1.44 -3.90 -2.97
CA LEU A 83 -1.48 -2.60 -2.32
C LEU A 83 -2.84 -2.32 -1.65
N VAL A 84 -3.96 -2.69 -2.28
CA VAL A 84 -5.29 -2.61 -1.64
C VAL A 84 -5.32 -3.42 -0.35
N GLY A 85 -4.78 -4.64 -0.36
CA GLY A 85 -4.67 -5.47 0.84
C GLY A 85 -3.86 -4.81 1.94
N CYS A 86 -2.75 -4.16 1.59
CA CYS A 86 -1.93 -3.40 2.53
C CYS A 86 -2.70 -2.22 3.14
N VAL A 87 -3.41 -1.44 2.33
CA VAL A 87 -4.20 -0.30 2.82
C VAL A 87 -5.28 -0.75 3.81
N ILE A 88 -5.95 -1.87 3.54
CA ILE A 88 -6.96 -2.43 4.44
C ILE A 88 -6.31 -2.86 5.76
N PHE A 89 -5.15 -3.50 5.68
CA PHE A 89 -4.42 -3.93 6.87
C PHE A 89 -3.91 -2.75 7.71
N ASP A 90 -3.37 -1.72 7.06
CA ASP A 90 -2.89 -0.51 7.73
C ASP A 90 -4.06 0.27 8.33
N ALA A 91 -5.21 0.35 7.65
CA ALA A 91 -6.43 0.92 8.21
C ALA A 91 -6.93 0.14 9.44
N PHE A 92 -6.85 -1.19 9.42
CA PHE A 92 -7.20 -2.03 10.56
C PHE A 92 -6.29 -1.76 11.77
N ILE A 93 -4.97 -1.72 11.57
CA ILE A 93 -4.02 -1.39 12.64
C ILE A 93 -4.25 0.05 13.14
N ALA A 94 -4.45 0.99 12.23
CA ALA A 94 -4.66 2.39 12.56
C ALA A 94 -5.89 2.62 13.44
N LEU A 95 -6.96 1.85 13.24
CA LEU A 95 -8.17 1.86 14.06
C LEU A 95 -8.01 1.13 15.39
N MET A 96 -7.18 0.09 15.44
CA MET A 96 -6.96 -0.71 16.65
C MET A 96 -6.13 0.06 17.71
N LEU A 97 -5.09 0.78 17.29
CA LEU A 97 -4.19 1.55 18.17
C LEU A 97 -4.90 2.54 19.13
N PRO A 98 -5.82 3.42 18.68
CA PRO A 98 -6.47 4.40 19.55
C PRO A 98 -7.54 3.79 20.45
N MET A 99 -8.00 2.56 20.17
CA MET A 99 -8.87 1.81 21.10
C MET A 99 -8.10 1.34 22.34
N GLY A 100 -6.77 1.29 22.26
CA GLY A 100 -5.91 1.06 23.41
C GLY A 100 -5.93 2.21 24.40
N SER A 101 -6.33 1.96 25.65
CA SER A 101 -6.39 2.98 26.72
C SER A 101 -5.04 3.61 27.10
N ASN A 102 -3.93 3.15 26.51
CA ASN A 102 -2.58 3.38 27.01
C ASN A 102 -1.69 4.20 26.05
N MET A 103 -2.19 4.66 24.89
CA MET A 103 -1.39 5.50 23.98
C MET A 103 -0.82 6.73 24.67
N CYS A 104 -1.65 7.42 25.45
CA CYS A 104 -1.26 8.64 26.13
C CYS A 104 -0.17 8.41 27.20
N SER A 105 -0.25 7.32 27.95
CA SER A 105 0.76 6.99 28.98
C SER A 105 2.07 6.47 28.39
N ALA A 106 2.06 6.00 27.14
CA ALA A 106 3.28 5.59 26.45
C ALA A 106 4.04 6.78 25.81
N LEU A 107 3.33 7.85 25.44
CA LEU A 107 3.89 8.99 24.70
C LEU A 107 4.20 10.20 25.58
N ALA A 108 3.44 10.41 26.67
CA ALA A 108 3.60 11.58 27.54
C ALA A 108 4.30 11.20 28.85
N ASP A 109 5.22 12.07 29.28
CA ASP A 109 5.87 11.94 30.59
C ASP A 109 4.82 12.07 31.71
N PRO A 110 4.89 11.23 32.76
CA PRO A 110 3.98 11.28 33.91
C PRO A 110 3.86 12.68 34.55
N TYR A 111 4.90 13.51 34.49
CA TYR A 111 4.86 14.90 35.00
C TYR A 111 3.85 15.76 34.24
N VAL A 112 3.77 15.62 32.92
CA VAL A 112 2.85 16.39 32.05
C VAL A 112 1.41 15.89 32.22
N LEU A 113 1.23 14.60 32.48
CA LEU A 113 -0.07 13.98 32.74
C LEU A 113 -0.73 14.48 34.03
N GLN A 114 0.05 14.93 35.03
CA GLN A 114 -0.49 15.46 36.30
C GLN A 114 -1.13 16.84 36.15
N ALA A 115 -0.65 17.67 35.21
CA ALA A 115 -1.17 19.01 34.99
C ALA A 115 -2.51 19.02 34.23
N GLY A 116 -2.82 17.96 33.45
CA GLY A 116 -4.03 17.92 32.65
C GLY A 116 -4.18 16.69 31.76
N ARG A 117 -4.29 15.49 32.37
CA ARG A 117 -4.41 14.19 31.67
C ARG A 117 -5.41 14.21 30.51
N ILE A 118 -6.62 14.71 30.73
CA ILE A 118 -7.70 14.66 29.72
C ILE A 118 -7.31 15.47 28.47
N PHE A 119 -6.83 16.70 28.67
CA PHE A 119 -6.45 17.57 27.55
C PHE A 119 -5.30 16.98 26.72
N VAL A 120 -4.24 16.51 27.40
CA VAL A 120 -3.07 15.92 26.74
C VAL A 120 -3.44 14.66 25.97
N CYS A 121 -4.22 13.75 26.58
CA CYS A 121 -4.61 12.51 25.92
C CYS A 121 -5.57 12.75 24.74
N SER A 122 -6.52 13.67 24.86
CA SER A 122 -7.39 14.05 23.75
C SER A 122 -6.60 14.68 22.59
N PHE A 123 -5.61 15.52 22.88
CA PHE A 123 -4.76 16.12 21.85
C PHE A 123 -3.88 15.10 21.13
N ILE A 124 -3.26 14.16 21.86
CA ILE A 124 -2.46 13.07 21.28
C ILE A 124 -3.32 12.18 20.40
N ASN A 125 -4.50 11.76 20.89
CA ASN A 125 -5.40 10.92 20.11
C ASN A 125 -5.94 11.63 18.87
N ALA A 126 -6.28 12.93 18.96
CA ALA A 126 -6.73 13.72 17.83
C ALA A 126 -5.63 13.90 16.78
N THR A 127 -4.39 14.17 17.22
CA THR A 127 -3.21 14.30 16.35
C THR A 127 -2.92 12.99 15.65
N TYR A 128 -2.93 11.88 16.38
CA TYR A 128 -2.75 10.54 15.83
C TYR A 128 -3.84 10.22 14.79
N ALA A 129 -5.11 10.41 15.12
CA ALA A 129 -6.21 10.15 14.20
C ALA A 129 -6.11 11.00 12.93
N PHE A 130 -5.74 12.27 13.05
CA PHE A 130 -5.52 13.16 11.91
C PHE A 130 -4.42 12.61 10.98
N TRP A 131 -3.24 12.28 11.53
CA TRP A 131 -2.13 11.77 10.73
C TRP A 131 -2.40 10.38 10.15
N ALA A 132 -3.08 9.51 10.89
CA ALA A 132 -3.50 8.20 10.40
C ALA A 132 -4.44 8.33 9.19
N ILE A 133 -5.43 9.23 9.25
CA ILE A 133 -6.34 9.49 8.12
C ILE A 133 -5.56 10.07 6.93
N VAL A 134 -4.67 11.03 7.15
CA VAL A 134 -3.83 11.61 6.09
C VAL A 134 -2.96 10.55 5.42
N PHE A 135 -2.36 9.66 6.20
CA PHE A 135 -1.54 8.56 5.69
C PHE A 135 -2.38 7.55 4.87
N ILE A 136 -3.53 7.11 5.38
CA ILE A 136 -4.43 6.19 4.66
C ILE A 136 -4.92 6.83 3.36
N LEU A 137 -5.31 8.11 3.38
CA LEU A 137 -5.72 8.82 2.16
C LEU A 137 -4.58 8.91 1.15
N PHE A 138 -3.35 9.15 1.61
CA PHE A 138 -2.17 9.16 0.76
C PHE A 138 -1.95 7.79 0.09
N GLU A 139 -2.05 6.70 0.84
CA GLU A 139 -1.93 5.35 0.27
C GLU A 139 -3.04 5.04 -0.73
N VAL A 140 -4.30 5.36 -0.41
CA VAL A 140 -5.43 5.18 -1.34
C VAL A 140 -5.20 5.93 -2.65
N GLN A 141 -4.67 7.15 -2.60
CA GLN A 141 -4.32 7.90 -3.81
C GLN A 141 -3.22 7.23 -4.60
N LEU A 142 -2.19 6.68 -3.95
CA LEU A 142 -1.14 5.90 -4.63
C LEU A 142 -1.72 4.67 -5.32
N VAL A 143 -2.53 3.89 -4.62
CA VAL A 143 -3.18 2.69 -5.19
C VAL A 143 -4.00 3.06 -6.42
N ARG A 144 -4.79 4.14 -6.34
CA ARG A 144 -5.60 4.61 -7.45
C ARG A 144 -4.75 4.98 -8.66
N LYS A 145 -3.63 5.70 -8.47
CA LYS A 145 -2.72 6.08 -9.56
C LYS A 145 -2.02 4.88 -10.18
N VAL A 146 -1.58 3.91 -9.37
CA VAL A 146 -0.99 2.65 -9.87
C VAL A 146 -2.03 1.83 -10.63
N HIS A 147 -3.28 1.83 -10.20
CA HIS A 147 -4.38 1.18 -10.91
C HIS A 147 -4.67 1.83 -12.27
N GLU A 148 -4.75 3.17 -12.30
CA GLU A 148 -4.91 3.95 -13.54
C GLU A 148 -3.76 3.64 -14.53
N GLN A 149 -2.52 3.52 -14.04
CA GLN A 149 -1.37 3.14 -14.86
C GLN A 149 -1.49 1.71 -15.42
N ALA A 150 -1.96 0.75 -14.62
CA ALA A 150 -2.19 -0.61 -15.09
C ALA A 150 -3.20 -0.64 -16.26
N LEU A 151 -4.27 0.15 -16.16
CA LEU A 151 -5.27 0.29 -17.22
C LEU A 151 -4.68 0.90 -18.49
N ILE A 152 -3.88 1.97 -18.37
CA ILE A 152 -3.24 2.63 -19.53
C ILE A 152 -2.31 1.65 -20.27
N ILE A 153 -1.55 0.84 -19.53
CA ILE A 153 -0.65 -0.17 -20.12
C ILE A 153 -1.46 -1.26 -20.82
N GLU A 154 -2.55 -1.73 -20.21
CA GLU A 154 -3.43 -2.76 -20.77
C GLU A 154 -4.17 -2.26 -22.03
N GLU A 155 -4.74 -1.05 -22.00
CA GLU A 155 -5.45 -0.46 -23.14
C GLU A 155 -4.52 -0.06 -24.30
N GLY A 156 -3.28 0.34 -23.99
CA GLY A 156 -2.29 0.80 -24.98
C GLY A 156 -1.74 -0.30 -25.90
N GLU A 157 -1.58 -1.54 -25.41
CA GLU A 157 -1.02 -2.64 -26.21
C GLU A 157 -2.09 -3.40 -27.03
N PHE A 158 -3.29 -3.59 -26.49
CA PHE A 158 -4.33 -4.36 -27.19
C PHE A 158 -5.09 -3.56 -28.24
N ALA A 159 -5.08 -2.22 -28.20
CA ALA A 159 -5.75 -1.40 -29.21
C ALA A 159 -5.19 -1.64 -30.62
N GLN A 160 -3.88 -1.86 -30.74
CA GLN A 160 -3.25 -2.14 -32.05
C GLN A 160 -3.42 -3.60 -32.48
N LEU A 161 -3.34 -4.57 -31.55
CA LEU A 161 -3.49 -6.00 -31.86
C LEU A 161 -4.95 -6.39 -32.17
N LEU A 162 -5.93 -5.81 -31.48
CA LEU A 162 -7.37 -6.00 -31.79
C LEU A 162 -7.75 -5.37 -33.14
N ARG A 163 -7.04 -4.31 -33.56
CA ARG A 163 -7.23 -3.68 -34.87
C ARG A 163 -6.76 -4.59 -36.02
N TYR A 164 -5.75 -5.42 -35.80
CA TYR A 164 -5.31 -6.45 -36.77
C TYR A 164 -6.14 -7.74 -36.68
N GLY A 165 -6.62 -8.14 -35.50
CA GLY A 165 -7.47 -9.33 -35.32
C GLY A 165 -8.90 -9.18 -35.87
N LYS A 166 -9.39 -7.95 -36.06
CA LYS A 166 -10.74 -7.65 -36.57
C LYS A 166 -10.80 -7.54 -38.11
N GLN A 167 -9.89 -8.18 -38.84
CA GLN A 167 -9.97 -8.32 -40.29
C GLN A 167 -10.35 -9.77 -40.70
N PRO A 168 -11.58 -10.26 -40.43
CA PRO A 168 -12.05 -11.51 -41.01
C PRO A 168 -12.61 -11.26 -42.43
N ALA A 169 -11.78 -10.85 -43.41
CA ALA A 169 -12.32 -10.61 -44.75
C ALA A 169 -11.34 -10.58 -45.95
N ASP A 170 -10.05 -10.90 -45.81
CA ASP A 170 -9.12 -10.79 -46.97
C ASP A 170 -8.38 -12.07 -47.35
N PHE A 171 -8.75 -13.22 -46.78
CA PHE A 171 -8.20 -14.52 -47.22
C PHE A 171 -9.02 -15.16 -48.35
N LYS A 172 -10.27 -14.70 -48.59
CA LYS A 172 -11.11 -15.21 -49.70
C LYS A 172 -10.76 -14.62 -51.07
N ALA A 173 -9.88 -13.62 -51.14
CA ALA A 173 -9.49 -12.99 -52.41
C ALA A 173 -8.29 -13.68 -53.10
N ILE A 174 -7.55 -14.53 -52.38
CA ILE A 174 -6.34 -15.19 -52.92
C ILE A 174 -6.68 -16.55 -53.56
N GLU A 175 -7.80 -17.17 -53.18
CA GLU A 175 -8.19 -18.49 -53.68
C GLU A 175 -9.02 -18.44 -54.99
N ALA A 176 -9.21 -17.25 -55.56
CA ALA A 176 -10.00 -17.02 -56.78
C ALA A 176 -9.17 -16.54 -57.97
N ARG A 177 -7.83 -16.68 -57.95
CA ARG A 177 -6.94 -16.27 -59.05
C ARG A 177 -6.06 -17.40 -59.54
#